data_AF-A0A520KVW3-F1
#
_entry.id   AF-A0A520KVW3-F1
#
_cell.length_a   1.000
_cell.length_b   1.000
_cell.length_c   1.000
_cell.angle_alpha   90.00
_cell.angle_beta   90.00
_cell.angle_gamma   90.00
#
_symmetry.space_group_name_H-M   'P 1'
#
loop_
_entity.id
_entity.type
_entity.pdbx_description
1 polymer ?
#
loop_
_entity_poly.entity_id
_entity_poly.type
_entity_poly.pdbx_seq_one_letter_code
_entity_poly.pdbx_strand_id
1 'polypeptide(L)'
;MRKNLLKLHLNDLNKSKLIHLIIELANLRKENLVYLEAKFAEPSELLEVTQYYKKIVQNEFYPMRGEPKMRLSIAKRAVSDFKKASQNKEAVLDLMIFYV
;
A
#
# COMPACT_ATOMS: atom_id res chain seq x y z
N MET A 1 5.50 -11.26 -19.19
CA MET A 1 4.97 -12.53 -18.64
C MET A 1 3.44 -12.40 -18.53
N ARG A 2 2.65 -13.34 -19.07
CA ARG A 2 1.17 -13.25 -19.03
C ARG A 2 0.67 -13.62 -17.62
N LYS A 3 -0.25 -12.85 -17.04
CA LYS A 3 -0.82 -13.10 -15.68
C LYS A 3 -1.30 -14.55 -15.49
N ASN A 4 -1.81 -15.16 -16.56
CA ASN A 4 -2.31 -16.54 -16.54
C ASN A 4 -1.19 -17.56 -16.30
N LEU A 5 0.00 -17.38 -16.89
CA LEU A 5 1.13 -18.28 -16.70
C LEU A 5 1.68 -18.18 -15.27
N LEU A 6 1.76 -16.96 -14.74
CA LEU A 6 2.16 -16.75 -13.35
C LEU A 6 1.18 -17.45 -12.38
N LYS A 7 -0.12 -17.35 -12.63
CA LYS A 7 -1.14 -18.02 -11.80
C LYS A 7 -0.96 -19.55 -11.76
N LEU A 8 -0.63 -20.16 -12.90
CA LEU A 8 -0.34 -21.60 -12.96
C LEU A 8 0.85 -21.96 -12.06
N HIS A 9 1.98 -21.26 -12.22
CA HIS A 9 3.17 -21.52 -11.39
C HIS A 9 2.91 -21.31 -9.89
N LEU A 10 2.10 -20.31 -9.51
CA LEU A 10 1.77 -20.07 -8.11
C LEU A 10 0.87 -21.17 -7.52
N ASN A 11 -0.01 -21.77 -8.33
CA ASN A 11 -0.88 -22.87 -7.89
C ASN A 11 -0.11 -24.16 -7.62
N ASP A 12 1.03 -24.37 -8.28
CA ASP A 12 1.90 -25.53 -8.07
C ASP A 12 2.77 -25.41 -6.80
N LEU A 13 2.84 -24.21 -6.20
CA LEU A 13 3.58 -23.99 -4.97
C LEU A 13 2.79 -24.44 -3.74
N ASN A 14 3.49 -25.09 -2.81
CA ASN A 14 2.94 -25.36 -1.50
C ASN A 14 2.89 -24.09 -0.63
N LYS A 15 2.13 -24.16 0.48
CA LYS A 15 1.91 -23.02 1.39
C LYS A 15 3.22 -22.39 1.87
N SER A 16 4.23 -23.20 2.23
CA SER A 16 5.51 -22.70 2.72
C SER A 16 6.26 -21.90 1.65
N LYS A 17 6.38 -22.43 0.44
CA LYS A 17 7.01 -21.72 -0.69
C LYS A 17 6.29 -20.43 -1.04
N LEU A 18 4.96 -20.43 -0.98
CA LEU A 18 4.16 -19.24 -1.23
C LEU A 18 4.40 -18.15 -0.17
N ILE A 19 4.45 -18.52 1.11
CA ILE A 19 4.76 -17.59 2.21
C ILE A 19 6.17 -16.99 2.01
N HIS A 20 7.17 -17.81 1.70
CA HIS A 20 8.52 -17.34 1.44
C HIS A 20 8.56 -16.34 0.29
N LEU A 21 7.89 -16.63 -0.82
CA LEU A 21 7.81 -15.72 -1.96
C LEU A 21 7.13 -14.39 -1.59
N ILE A 22 6.06 -14.42 -0.79
CA ILE A 22 5.38 -13.19 -0.34
C ILE A 22 6.30 -12.34 0.56
N ILE A 23 7.01 -12.97 1.49
CA ILE A 23 7.98 -12.28 2.36
C ILE A 23 9.14 -11.70 1.54
N GLU A 24 9.65 -12.44 0.56
CA GLU A 24 10.67 -11.96 -0.36
C GLU A 24 10.19 -10.72 -1.13
N LEU A 25 8.96 -10.76 -1.66
CA LEU A 25 8.34 -9.62 -2.34
C LEU A 25 8.14 -8.43 -1.40
N ALA A 26 7.77 -8.67 -0.14
CA ALA A 26 7.63 -7.62 0.88
C ALA A 26 8.97 -6.93 1.15
N ASN A 27 10.04 -7.71 1.26
CA ASN A 27 11.40 -7.20 1.50
C ASN A 27 12.01 -6.51 0.28
N LEU A 28 11.53 -6.81 -0.94
CA LEU A 28 12.06 -6.22 -2.16
C LEU A 28 11.80 -4.72 -2.28
N ARG A 29 10.66 -4.24 -1.75
CA ARG A 29 10.22 -2.84 -1.82
C ARG A 29 9.39 -2.50 -0.59
N LYS A 30 9.68 -1.36 0.05
CA LYS A 30 8.94 -0.89 1.24
C LYS A 30 7.44 -0.77 0.96
N GLU A 31 7.06 -0.34 -0.23
CA GLU A 31 5.65 -0.19 -0.63
C GLU A 31 4.89 -1.52 -0.61
N ASN A 32 5.56 -2.64 -0.90
CA ASN A 32 4.95 -3.97 -0.84
C ASN A 32 4.68 -4.39 0.60
N LEU A 33 5.63 -4.14 1.51
CA LEU A 33 5.45 -4.42 2.94
C LEU A 33 4.26 -3.61 3.49
N VAL A 34 4.24 -2.29 3.27
CA VAL A 34 3.16 -1.42 3.73
C VAL A 34 1.81 -1.82 3.12
N TYR A 35 1.79 -2.28 1.86
CA TYR A 35 0.56 -2.79 1.26
C TYR A 35 0.03 -4.03 2.00
N LEU A 36 0.93 -4.96 2.38
CA LEU A 36 0.54 -6.16 3.14
C LEU A 36 0.12 -5.81 4.57
N GLU A 37 0.84 -4.90 5.24
CA GLU A 37 0.44 -4.37 6.54
C GLU A 37 -0.95 -3.75 6.46
N ALA A 38 -1.23 -2.90 5.47
CA ALA A 38 -2.56 -2.34 5.24
C ALA A 38 -3.63 -3.41 4.95
N LYS A 39 -3.26 -4.51 4.30
CA LYS A 39 -4.17 -5.60 3.94
C LYS A 39 -4.59 -6.44 5.13
N PHE A 40 -3.68 -6.63 6.08
CA PHE A 40 -3.83 -7.50 7.23
C PHE A 40 -3.87 -6.75 8.57
N ALA A 41 -3.86 -5.42 8.55
CA ALA A 41 -3.86 -4.58 9.75
C ALA A 41 -5.08 -4.85 10.61
N GLU A 42 -4.83 -5.11 11.87
CA GLU A 42 -5.85 -5.09 12.90
C GLU A 42 -6.24 -3.64 13.26
N PRO A 43 -7.40 -3.40 13.89
CA PRO A 43 -7.83 -2.05 14.25
C PRO A 43 -6.78 -1.23 15.02
N SER A 44 -5.94 -1.87 15.84
CA SER A 44 -4.86 -1.24 16.59
C SER A 44 -3.69 -0.73 15.71
N GLU A 45 -3.47 -1.34 14.55
CA GLU A 45 -2.35 -1.06 13.65
C GLU A 45 -2.76 -0.09 12.52
N LEU A 46 -4.07 0.02 12.28
CA LEU A 46 -4.64 0.79 11.18
C LEU A 46 -4.22 2.27 11.21
N LEU A 47 -4.04 2.85 12.40
CA LEU A 47 -3.64 4.25 12.56
C LEU A 47 -2.27 4.51 11.92
N GLU A 48 -1.26 3.68 12.23
CA GLU A 48 0.10 3.85 11.73
C GLU A 48 0.16 3.70 10.21
N VAL A 49 -0.50 2.66 9.69
CA VAL A 49 -0.57 2.43 8.25
C VAL A 49 -1.26 3.59 7.54
N THR A 50 -2.39 4.08 8.07
CA THR A 50 -3.13 5.22 7.48
C THR A 50 -2.27 6.47 7.47
N GLN A 51 -1.52 6.73 8.55
CA GLN A 51 -0.58 7.85 8.63
C GLN A 51 0.53 7.76 7.58
N TYR A 52 1.04 6.56 7.28
CA TYR A 52 2.04 6.39 6.21
C TYR A 52 1.49 6.85 4.86
N TYR A 53 0.28 6.42 4.48
CA TYR A 53 -0.34 6.84 3.21
C TYR A 53 -0.68 8.33 3.20
N LYS A 54 -1.17 8.89 4.32
CA LYS A 54 -1.37 10.33 4.47
C LYS A 54 -0.08 11.11 4.26
N LYS A 55 1.04 10.62 4.80
CA LYS A 55 2.35 11.26 4.63
C LYS A 55 2.82 11.27 3.17
N ILE A 56 2.51 10.23 2.38
CA ILE A 56 2.79 10.25 0.94
C ILE A 56 2.02 11.38 0.26
N VAL A 57 0.72 11.51 0.53
CA VAL A 57 -0.12 12.58 -0.01
C VAL A 57 0.39 13.94 0.46
N GLN A 58 0.64 14.09 1.76
CA GLN A 58 1.10 15.33 2.37
C GLN A 58 2.42 15.80 1.76
N ASN A 59 3.39 14.92 1.55
CA ASN A 59 4.69 15.30 1.01
C ASN A 59 4.63 15.83 -0.44
N GLU A 60 3.56 15.55 -1.19
CA GLU A 60 3.39 16.13 -2.53
C GLU A 60 2.97 17.61 -2.47
N PHE A 61 2.24 18.03 -1.43
CA PHE A 61 1.68 19.39 -1.31
C PHE A 61 2.36 20.25 -0.23
N TYR A 62 2.85 19.62 0.83
CA TYR A 62 3.42 20.24 2.03
C TYR A 62 4.62 19.42 2.54
N PRO A 63 5.71 19.29 1.76
CA PRO A 63 6.89 18.57 2.20
C PRO A 63 7.56 19.25 3.40
N MET A 64 8.15 18.47 4.30
CA MET A 64 8.89 19.02 5.46
C MET A 64 10.13 19.84 5.06
N ARG A 65 10.68 19.59 3.86
CA ARG A 65 11.87 20.28 3.33
C ARG A 65 11.75 20.45 1.82
N GLY A 66 12.11 21.63 1.34
CA GLY A 66 12.06 21.99 -0.08
C GLY A 66 10.67 22.35 -0.59
N GLU A 67 10.56 22.55 -1.90
CA GLU A 67 9.32 22.94 -2.58
C GLU A 67 8.40 21.73 -2.85
N PRO A 68 7.07 21.92 -2.81
CA PRO A 68 6.11 20.87 -3.12
C PRO A 68 6.20 20.45 -4.59
N LYS A 69 6.22 19.13 -4.82
CA LYS A 69 6.32 18.57 -6.18
C LYS A 69 4.97 18.50 -6.89
N MET A 70 3.88 18.55 -6.13
CA MET A 70 2.49 18.57 -6.62
C MET A 70 2.15 17.46 -7.62
N ARG A 71 2.75 16.27 -7.47
CA ARG A 71 2.51 15.17 -8.42
C ARG A 71 1.22 14.47 -8.04
N LEU A 72 0.12 14.93 -8.63
CA LEU A 72 -1.21 14.36 -8.42
C LEU A 72 -1.27 12.86 -8.72
N SER A 73 -0.45 12.36 -9.65
CA SER A 73 -0.35 10.94 -9.96
C SER A 73 0.12 10.11 -8.76
N ILE A 74 1.04 10.63 -7.95
CA ILE A 74 1.56 9.94 -6.75
C ILE A 74 0.52 9.97 -5.63
N ALA A 75 -0.07 11.13 -5.37
CA ALA A 75 -1.13 11.27 -4.37
C ALA A 75 -2.34 10.36 -4.68
N LYS A 76 -2.83 10.39 -5.94
CA LYS A 76 -3.92 9.50 -6.39
C LYS A 76 -3.56 8.03 -6.27
N ARG A 77 -2.31 7.68 -6.58
CA ARG A 77 -1.82 6.30 -6.43
C ARG A 77 -1.83 5.85 -4.97
N ALA A 78 -1.35 6.68 -4.04
CA ALA A 78 -1.37 6.38 -2.61
C ALA A 78 -2.79 6.09 -2.11
N VAL A 79 -3.76 6.94 -2.47
CA VAL A 79 -5.18 6.73 -2.14
C VAL A 79 -5.71 5.44 -2.77
N SER A 80 -5.41 5.19 -4.05
CA SER A 80 -5.87 3.98 -4.75
C SER A 80 -5.26 2.70 -4.17
N ASP A 81 -3.99 2.71 -3.80
CA ASP A 81 -3.29 1.53 -3.28
C ASP A 81 -3.80 1.21 -1.87
N PHE A 82 -3.98 2.22 -1.01
CA PHE A 82 -4.59 2.03 0.31
C PHE A 82 -6.02 1.51 0.22
N LYS A 83 -6.84 2.05 -0.70
CA LYS A 83 -8.21 1.58 -0.95
C LYS A 83 -8.27 0.10 -1.38
N LYS A 84 -7.26 -0.40 -2.10
CA LYS A 84 -7.19 -1.82 -2.51
C LYS A 84 -6.70 -2.71 -1.37
N ALA A 85 -5.80 -2.20 -0.54
CA ALA A 85 -5.24 -2.92 0.58
C ALA A 85 -6.23 -3.01 1.74
N SER A 86 -6.65 -1.87 2.29
CA SER A 86 -7.44 -1.82 3.52
C SER A 86 -8.90 -2.25 3.30
N GLN A 87 -9.42 -3.01 4.26
CA GLN A 87 -10.85 -3.35 4.34
C GLN A 87 -11.64 -2.34 5.20
N ASN A 88 -10.95 -1.47 5.94
CA ASN A 88 -11.59 -0.50 6.82
C ASN A 88 -12.04 0.74 6.02
N LYS A 89 -13.36 0.91 5.90
CA LYS A 89 -13.95 2.00 5.13
C LYS A 89 -13.71 3.37 5.75
N GLU A 90 -13.67 3.48 7.07
CA GLU A 90 -13.46 4.75 7.78
C GLU A 90 -12.06 5.29 7.53
N ALA A 91 -11.02 4.45 7.65
CA ALA A 91 -9.65 4.84 7.35
C ALA A 91 -9.46 5.21 5.87
N VAL A 92 -10.12 4.50 4.96
CA VAL A 92 -10.11 4.86 3.53
C VAL A 92 -10.76 6.23 3.30
N LEU A 93 -11.90 6.51 3.94
CA LEU A 93 -12.57 7.80 3.86
C LEU A 93 -11.70 8.93 4.44
N ASP A 94 -11.07 8.70 5.58
CA ASP A 94 -10.16 9.62 6.24
C ASP A 94 -8.97 10.00 5.33
N LEU A 95 -8.39 9.02 4.62
CA LEU A 95 -7.35 9.30 3.62
C LEU A 95 -7.90 10.03 2.38
N MET A 96 -9.10 9.70 1.93
CA MET A 96 -9.72 10.35 0.76
C MET A 96 -10.04 11.82 1.02
N ILE A 97 -10.58 12.14 2.20
CA ILE A 97 -10.86 13.53 2.61
C ILE A 97 -9.55 14.32 2.70
N PHE A 98 -8.48 13.70 3.19
CA PHE A 98 -7.15 14.34 3.26
C PHE A 98 -6.56 14.70 1.88
N TYR A 99 -7.06 14.11 0.80
CA TYR A 99 -6.62 14.41 -0.57
C TYR A 99 -7.37 15.58 -1.24
N VAL A 100 -8.56 15.95 -0.72
CA VAL A 100 -9.44 17.01 -1.29
C VAL A 100 -9.00 18.38 -0.80
#